data_AF-A0A0E3ZCJ6-F1
#
_entry.id   AF-A0A0E3ZCJ6-F1
#
_cell.length_a   1.000
_cell.length_b   1.000
_cell.length_c   1.000
_cell.angle_alpha   90.00
_cell.angle_beta   90.00
_cell.angle_gamma   90.00
#
_symmetry.space_group_name_H-M   'P 1'
#
loop_
_entity.id
_entity.type
_entity.pdbx_description
1 polymer ?
#
loop_
_entity_poly.entity_id
_entity_poly.type
_entity_poly.pdbx_seq_one_letter_code
_entity_poly.pdbx_strand_id
1 'polypeptide(L)'
;MLFFIQTSFAQLSVADLQQLHNKARYRGTEDDFQRAFAKNLRYPASAMKAGTVGTVLGVIKISGDGEVAAIETLNKADKDLKAEFIRVARLTEKMWAATRDILAFSYAVIPIAFMMKGKGYEAGLSKSPGFFMGLARINGFSTSSSFAAPVKQEKDYVARANKLIEKGKYEKAAKELEQLVNLQPLYLPYYHNLVKLYEKMGDANQVAYYKQVLQLLES
;
A
#
# COMPACT_ATOMS: atom_id res chain seq x y z
N MET A 1 12.94 -32.90 -9.11
CA MET A 1 12.10 -32.43 -7.99
C MET A 1 12.34 -30.93 -7.82
N LEU A 2 11.58 -30.09 -8.54
CA LEU A 2 11.73 -28.64 -8.45
C LEU A 2 10.94 -28.13 -7.24
N PHE A 3 11.66 -27.71 -6.21
CA PHE A 3 11.10 -26.92 -5.12
C PHE A 3 10.88 -25.48 -5.62
N PHE A 4 9.65 -25.14 -6.01
CA PHE A 4 9.23 -23.75 -6.07
C PHE A 4 8.98 -23.27 -4.64
N ILE A 5 9.97 -22.60 -4.03
CA ILE A 5 9.69 -21.73 -2.87
C ILE A 5 9.07 -20.45 -3.45
N GLN A 6 7.78 -20.49 -3.75
CA GLN A 6 7.00 -19.28 -3.97
C GLN A 6 6.67 -18.65 -2.62
N THR A 7 7.56 -17.78 -2.16
CA THR A 7 7.15 -16.66 -1.30
C THR A 7 7.67 -15.37 -1.91
N SER A 8 7.31 -15.15 -3.18
CA SER A 8 7.16 -13.78 -3.64
C SER A 8 5.88 -13.26 -2.98
N PHE A 9 6.00 -12.30 -2.06
CA PHE A 9 4.87 -11.46 -1.69
C PHE A 9 4.47 -10.74 -2.98
N ALA A 10 3.53 -11.32 -3.74
CA ALA A 10 3.16 -10.80 -5.04
C ALA A 10 2.66 -9.36 -4.87
N GLN A 11 3.38 -8.43 -5.48
CA GLN A 11 2.84 -7.11 -5.76
C GLN A 11 1.91 -7.23 -6.96
N LEU A 12 1.04 -6.23 -7.12
CA LEU A 12 0.14 -6.16 -8.27
C LEU A 12 0.93 -6.30 -9.59
N SER A 13 0.38 -6.94 -10.62
CA SER A 13 1.12 -7.08 -11.89
C SER A 13 1.23 -5.72 -12.61
N VAL A 14 2.25 -5.54 -13.45
CA VAL A 14 2.37 -4.33 -14.30
C VAL A 14 1.15 -4.16 -15.22
N ALA A 15 0.59 -5.26 -15.72
CA ALA A 15 -0.61 -5.25 -16.56
C ALA A 15 -1.86 -4.76 -15.81
N ASP A 16 -1.99 -5.11 -14.53
CA ASP A 16 -3.07 -4.62 -13.67
C ASP A 16 -2.84 -3.13 -13.33
N LEU A 17 -1.59 -2.73 -13.05
CA LEU A 17 -1.25 -1.32 -12.79
C LEU A 17 -1.67 -0.41 -13.95
N GLN A 18 -1.43 -0.83 -15.20
CA GLN A 18 -1.82 -0.05 -16.38
C GLN A 18 -3.33 0.19 -16.49
N GLN A 19 -4.14 -0.68 -15.90
CA GLN A 19 -5.60 -0.61 -15.91
C GLN A 19 -6.19 -0.07 -14.61
N LEU A 20 -5.35 0.34 -13.65
CA LEU A 20 -5.79 0.72 -12.31
C LEU A 20 -6.72 1.96 -12.28
N HIS A 21 -6.68 2.78 -13.33
CA HIS A 21 -7.58 3.91 -13.54
C HIS A 21 -9.03 3.47 -13.87
N ASN A 22 -9.25 2.21 -14.26
CA ASN A 22 -10.59 1.66 -14.45
C ASN A 22 -11.26 1.45 -13.08
N LYS A 23 -11.79 2.54 -12.54
CA LYS A 23 -12.31 2.61 -11.18
C LYS A 23 -13.55 1.71 -11.03
N ALA A 24 -13.50 0.80 -10.07
CA ALA A 24 -14.63 -0.03 -9.70
C ALA A 24 -15.74 0.81 -9.05
N ARG A 25 -16.98 0.40 -9.29
CA ARG A 25 -18.16 1.04 -8.70
C ARG A 25 -18.70 0.20 -7.55
N TYR A 26 -18.84 0.81 -6.38
CA TYR A 26 -19.56 0.23 -5.27
C TYR A 26 -21.08 0.29 -5.54
N ARG A 27 -21.86 -0.69 -5.09
CA ARG A 27 -23.33 -0.71 -5.31
C ARG A 27 -24.05 0.41 -4.53
N GLY A 28 -23.49 0.82 -3.39
CA GLY A 28 -23.93 1.99 -2.63
C GLY A 28 -23.16 3.26 -3.00
N THR A 29 -23.27 4.30 -2.18
CA THR A 29 -22.44 5.51 -2.32
C THR A 29 -20.99 5.23 -1.90
N GLU A 30 -20.06 6.07 -2.34
CA GLU A 30 -18.67 6.03 -1.86
C GLU A 30 -18.60 6.24 -0.33
N ASP A 31 -19.49 7.06 0.21
CA ASP A 31 -19.61 7.29 1.66
C ASP A 31 -20.12 6.06 2.41
N ASP A 32 -21.04 5.29 1.83
CA ASP A 32 -21.48 4.00 2.39
C ASP A 32 -20.31 3.02 2.49
N PHE A 33 -19.52 2.94 1.42
CA PHE A 33 -18.30 2.13 1.41
C PHE A 33 -17.34 2.59 2.51
N GLN A 34 -17.00 3.88 2.57
CA GLN A 34 -16.07 4.42 3.56
C GLN A 34 -16.54 4.13 5.00
N ARG A 35 -17.83 4.35 5.30
CA ARG A 35 -18.40 4.05 6.60
C ARG A 35 -18.31 2.57 6.94
N ALA A 36 -18.68 1.69 6.01
CA ALA A 36 -18.61 0.25 6.21
C ALA A 36 -17.16 -0.23 6.42
N PHE A 37 -16.22 0.31 5.64
CA PHE A 37 -14.80 -0.02 5.73
C PHE A 37 -14.22 0.45 7.07
N ALA A 38 -14.41 1.72 7.43
CA ALA A 38 -13.91 2.31 8.67
C ALA A 38 -14.49 1.64 9.92
N LYS A 39 -15.78 1.28 9.91
CA LYS A 39 -16.44 0.57 11.02
C LYS A 39 -15.82 -0.80 11.29
N ASN A 40 -15.35 -1.48 10.25
CA ASN A 40 -14.80 -2.83 10.36
C ASN A 40 -13.28 -2.85 10.56
N LEU A 41 -12.58 -1.76 10.25
CA LEU A 41 -11.14 -1.64 10.35
C LEU A 41 -10.66 -1.61 11.81
N ARG A 42 -9.60 -2.35 12.09
CA ARG A 42 -8.96 -2.44 13.41
C ARG A 42 -7.46 -2.23 13.30
N TYR A 43 -6.83 -1.67 14.33
CA TYR A 43 -5.38 -1.60 14.38
C TYR A 43 -4.85 -2.96 14.90
N PRO A 44 -4.01 -3.70 14.14
CA PRO A 44 -3.52 -5.00 14.57
C PRO A 44 -2.73 -4.90 15.89
N ALA A 45 -3.04 -5.75 16.86
CA ALA A 45 -2.40 -5.70 18.18
C ALA A 45 -0.88 -5.94 18.12
N SER A 46 -0.44 -6.82 17.21
CA SER A 46 0.99 -7.08 16.94
C SER A 46 1.70 -5.85 16.39
N ALA A 47 1.11 -5.19 15.40
CA ALA A 47 1.61 -3.96 14.80
C ALA A 47 1.66 -2.82 15.84
N MET A 48 0.64 -2.72 16.68
CA MET A 48 0.58 -1.74 17.77
C MET A 48 1.69 -1.96 18.80
N LYS A 49 1.88 -3.21 19.26
CA LYS A 49 2.96 -3.57 20.19
C LYS A 49 4.34 -3.31 19.60
N ALA A 50 4.50 -3.56 18.30
CA ALA A 50 5.74 -3.31 17.56
C ALA A 50 5.97 -1.84 17.18
N GLY A 51 5.04 -0.94 17.50
CA GLY A 51 5.13 0.47 17.13
C GLY A 51 5.11 0.71 15.61
N THR A 52 4.53 -0.22 14.84
CA THR A 52 4.48 -0.19 13.38
C THR A 52 3.43 0.80 12.91
N VAL A 53 3.86 1.90 12.31
CA VAL A 53 3.00 2.87 11.62
C VAL A 53 3.20 2.75 10.11
N GLY A 54 2.21 3.19 9.33
CA GLY A 54 2.33 3.23 7.89
C GLY A 54 0.99 3.34 7.17
N THR A 55 1.06 3.45 5.86
CA THR A 55 -0.06 3.54 4.95
C THR A 55 -0.10 2.30 4.08
N VAL A 56 -1.26 1.64 4.02
CA VAL A 56 -1.53 0.56 3.07
C VAL A 56 -2.24 1.20 1.87
N LEU A 57 -1.67 1.08 0.67
CA LEU A 57 -2.38 1.33 -0.58
C LEU A 57 -2.98 0.01 -1.06
N GLY A 58 -4.15 -0.31 -0.51
CA GLY A 58 -4.85 -1.54 -0.83
C GLY A 58 -5.48 -1.50 -2.22
N VAL A 59 -5.52 -2.63 -2.91
CA VAL A 59 -6.15 -2.79 -4.22
C VAL A 59 -7.08 -3.98 -4.18
N ILE A 60 -8.32 -3.77 -4.59
CA ILE A 60 -9.27 -4.84 -4.86
C ILE A 60 -9.45 -4.88 -6.38
N LYS A 61 -9.18 -6.03 -6.99
CA LYS A 61 -9.43 -6.31 -8.40
C LYS A 61 -10.79 -6.98 -8.52
N ILE A 62 -11.65 -6.43 -9.36
CA ILE A 62 -13.05 -6.85 -9.52
C ILE A 62 -13.29 -7.26 -10.97
N SER A 63 -13.86 -8.43 -11.21
CA SER A 63 -14.25 -8.90 -12.55
C SER A 63 -15.46 -8.15 -13.09
N GLY A 64 -15.72 -8.28 -14.40
CA GLY A 64 -16.83 -7.59 -15.07
C GLY A 64 -18.21 -7.84 -14.46
N ASP A 65 -18.43 -8.99 -13.82
CA ASP A 65 -19.67 -9.36 -13.11
C ASP A 65 -19.78 -8.78 -11.69
N GLY A 66 -18.76 -8.06 -11.21
CA GLY A 66 -18.73 -7.47 -9.88
C GLY A 66 -18.24 -8.41 -8.79
N GLU A 67 -17.63 -9.55 -9.12
CA GLU A 67 -16.98 -10.43 -8.16
C GLU A 67 -15.54 -9.99 -7.84
N VAL A 68 -15.08 -10.27 -6.62
CA VAL A 68 -13.69 -9.96 -6.22
C VAL A 68 -12.76 -11.03 -6.78
N ALA A 69 -11.89 -10.65 -7.70
CA ALA A 69 -10.94 -11.54 -8.35
C ALA A 69 -9.62 -11.65 -7.58
N ALA A 70 -9.14 -10.53 -7.00
CA ALA A 70 -7.93 -10.52 -6.18
C ALA A 70 -7.92 -9.33 -5.20
N ILE A 71 -7.14 -9.45 -4.13
CA ILE A 71 -6.92 -8.37 -3.15
C ILE A 71 -5.41 -8.27 -2.90
N GLU A 72 -4.81 -7.15 -3.27
CA GLU A 72 -3.37 -6.91 -3.19
C GLU A 72 -3.05 -5.50 -2.66
N THR A 73 -1.78 -5.10 -2.69
CA THR A 73 -1.32 -3.77 -2.30
C THR A 73 -0.37 -3.18 -3.34
N LEU A 74 -0.43 -1.86 -3.57
CA LEU A 74 0.53 -1.15 -4.45
C LEU A 74 1.92 -1.05 -3.79
N ASN A 75 1.96 -0.69 -2.51
CA ASN A 75 3.19 -0.67 -1.74
C ASN A 75 3.44 -2.02 -1.05
N LYS A 76 4.70 -2.29 -0.70
CA LYS A 76 5.10 -3.46 0.11
C LYS A 76 4.79 -3.23 1.59
N ALA A 77 3.51 -3.04 1.89
CA ALA A 77 3.02 -2.72 3.23
C ALA A 77 3.43 -3.79 4.27
N ASP A 78 3.48 -3.38 5.53
CA ASP A 78 3.72 -4.29 6.65
C ASP A 78 2.71 -5.45 6.63
N LYS A 79 3.18 -6.65 6.95
CA LYS A 79 2.40 -7.89 6.84
C LYS A 79 1.10 -7.85 7.66
N ASP A 80 1.12 -7.24 8.85
CA ASP A 80 -0.03 -7.26 9.76
C ASP A 80 -1.05 -6.21 9.32
N LEU A 81 -0.55 -5.05 8.85
CA LEU A 81 -1.40 -4.01 8.26
C LEU A 81 -2.04 -4.48 6.94
N LYS A 82 -1.28 -5.17 6.07
CA LYS A 82 -1.78 -5.80 4.84
C LYS A 82 -2.83 -6.87 5.16
N ALA A 83 -2.57 -7.74 6.13
CA ALA A 83 -3.50 -8.78 6.53
C ALA A 83 -4.85 -8.20 6.99
N GLU A 84 -4.81 -7.09 7.73
CA GLU A 84 -6.03 -6.40 8.16
C GLU A 84 -6.78 -5.77 6.98
N PHE A 85 -6.06 -5.12 6.04
CA PHE A 85 -6.68 -4.63 4.81
C PHE A 85 -7.42 -5.75 4.08
N ILE A 86 -6.74 -6.89 3.86
CA ILE A 86 -7.33 -8.05 3.17
C ILE A 86 -8.58 -8.55 3.91
N ARG A 87 -8.54 -8.62 5.25
CA ARG A 87 -9.68 -9.06 6.07
C ARG A 87 -10.91 -8.17 5.85
N VAL A 88 -10.73 -6.85 5.88
CA VAL A 88 -11.84 -5.90 5.71
C VAL A 88 -12.30 -5.86 4.25
N ALA A 89 -11.38 -5.92 3.28
CA ALA A 89 -11.69 -5.95 1.86
C ALA A 89 -12.59 -7.15 1.49
N ARG A 90 -12.39 -8.33 2.08
CA ARG A 90 -13.28 -9.48 1.87
C ARG A 90 -14.72 -9.25 2.32
N LEU A 91 -14.97 -8.36 3.29
CA LEU A 91 -16.34 -8.01 3.70
C LEU A 91 -17.10 -7.22 2.64
N THR A 92 -16.41 -6.76 1.59
CA THR A 92 -17.00 -6.05 0.46
C THR A 92 -17.36 -6.98 -0.70
N GLU A 93 -17.12 -8.30 -0.55
CA GLU A 93 -17.56 -9.30 -1.51
C GLU A 93 -19.08 -9.13 -1.77
N LYS A 94 -19.47 -9.14 -3.05
CA LYS A 94 -20.85 -8.91 -3.56
C LYS A 94 -21.38 -7.47 -3.45
N MET A 95 -20.60 -6.54 -2.91
CA MET A 95 -20.98 -5.13 -2.84
C MET A 95 -20.49 -4.30 -4.03
N TRP A 96 -19.72 -4.90 -4.93
CA TRP A 96 -19.27 -4.28 -6.17
C TRP A 96 -20.30 -4.45 -7.28
N ALA A 97 -20.44 -3.42 -8.09
CA ALA A 97 -21.34 -3.45 -9.23
C ALA A 97 -20.69 -4.14 -10.41
N ALA A 98 -21.49 -4.94 -11.12
CA ALA A 98 -21.12 -5.39 -12.46
C ALA A 98 -20.96 -4.18 -13.39
N THR A 99 -20.00 -4.28 -14.31
CA THR A 99 -19.83 -3.33 -15.39
C THR A 99 -20.24 -3.96 -16.72
N ARG A 100 -20.77 -3.15 -17.63
CA ARG A 100 -21.00 -3.53 -19.02
C ARG A 100 -19.85 -3.08 -19.93
N ASP A 101 -18.82 -2.50 -19.33
CA ASP A 101 -17.59 -2.15 -20.03
C ASP A 101 -16.92 -3.41 -20.58
N ILE A 102 -16.27 -3.27 -21.73
CA ILE A 102 -15.51 -4.34 -22.39
C ILE A 102 -14.26 -4.74 -21.60
N LEU A 103 -13.85 -3.92 -20.62
CA LEU A 103 -12.72 -4.22 -19.74
C LEU A 103 -13.04 -5.38 -18.81
N ALA A 104 -12.15 -6.38 -18.80
CA ALA A 104 -12.32 -7.59 -18.00
C ALA A 104 -12.29 -7.34 -16.49
N PHE A 105 -11.58 -6.29 -16.05
CA PHE A 105 -11.38 -5.96 -14.64
C PHE A 105 -11.48 -4.47 -14.35
N SER A 106 -12.06 -4.14 -13.20
CA SER A 106 -12.06 -2.82 -12.58
C SER A 106 -11.38 -2.88 -11.21
N TYR A 107 -10.98 -1.72 -10.67
CA TYR A 107 -10.11 -1.64 -9.50
C TYR A 107 -10.60 -0.63 -8.47
N ALA A 108 -10.52 -1.01 -7.20
CA ALA A 108 -10.74 -0.14 -6.07
C ALA A 108 -9.40 0.04 -5.32
N VAL A 109 -8.86 1.26 -5.35
CA VAL A 109 -7.61 1.61 -4.66
C VAL A 109 -7.94 2.34 -3.37
N ILE A 110 -7.63 1.74 -2.22
CA ILE A 110 -8.10 2.20 -0.91
C ILE A 110 -6.88 2.52 -0.04
N PRO A 111 -6.57 3.81 0.18
CA PRO A 111 -5.51 4.19 1.10
C PRO A 111 -6.00 4.04 2.55
N ILE A 112 -5.16 3.43 3.39
CA ILE A 112 -5.45 3.24 4.82
C ILE A 112 -4.24 3.63 5.64
N ALA A 113 -4.37 4.71 6.42
CA ALA A 113 -3.31 5.21 7.28
C ALA A 113 -3.45 4.65 8.71
N PHE A 114 -2.50 3.84 9.14
CA PHE A 114 -2.35 3.32 10.50
C PHE A 114 -1.37 4.21 11.29
N MET A 115 -1.94 5.05 12.14
CA MET A 115 -1.22 6.09 12.87
C MET A 115 -1.16 5.80 14.37
N MET A 116 -0.14 6.29 15.07
CA MET A 116 -0.13 6.31 16.54
C MET A 116 -0.26 7.75 17.04
N LYS A 117 -1.27 8.02 17.89
CA LYS A 117 -1.56 9.38 18.37
C LYS A 117 -0.37 9.93 19.18
N GLY A 118 0.08 11.15 18.87
CA GLY A 118 1.18 11.83 19.56
C GLY A 118 2.60 11.60 18.99
N LYS A 119 2.74 10.74 17.96
CA LYS A 119 3.99 10.56 17.19
C LYS A 119 3.62 10.55 15.71
N GLY A 120 3.64 11.74 15.11
CA GLY A 120 2.99 12.01 13.83
C GLY A 120 3.90 11.78 12.62
N TYR A 121 3.29 11.23 11.59
CA TYR A 121 3.79 11.18 10.22
C TYR A 121 2.64 11.66 9.33
N GLU A 122 2.87 12.62 8.43
CA GLU A 122 1.82 13.15 7.56
C GLU A 122 1.77 12.36 6.26
N ALA A 123 0.64 11.66 6.04
CA ALA A 123 0.48 10.74 4.93
C ALA A 123 0.57 11.40 3.53
N GLY A 124 0.57 12.74 3.45
CA GLY A 124 0.60 13.50 2.20
C GLY A 124 -0.66 13.32 1.34
N LEU A 125 -1.72 12.75 1.90
CA LEU A 125 -2.88 12.20 1.17
C LEU A 125 -3.84 13.25 0.60
N SER A 126 -3.61 14.54 0.84
CA SER A 126 -4.36 15.63 0.23
C SER A 126 -4.19 15.73 -1.29
N LYS A 127 -3.19 15.02 -1.85
CA LYS A 127 -2.89 14.96 -3.29
C LYS A 127 -3.15 13.56 -3.89
N SER A 128 -4.08 12.80 -3.33
CA SER A 128 -4.39 11.46 -3.85
C SER A 128 -4.99 11.54 -5.26
N PRO A 129 -4.59 10.66 -6.20
CA PRO A 129 -5.21 10.58 -7.53
C PRO A 129 -6.72 10.36 -7.48
N GLY A 130 -7.47 10.89 -8.44
CA GLY A 130 -8.95 10.85 -8.44
C GLY A 130 -9.55 9.43 -8.51
N PHE A 131 -8.79 8.45 -8.99
CA PHE A 131 -9.22 7.05 -9.00
C PHE A 131 -9.12 6.36 -7.64
N PHE A 132 -8.45 6.97 -6.65
CA PHE A 132 -8.46 6.45 -5.28
C PHE A 132 -9.87 6.55 -4.70
N MET A 133 -10.21 5.55 -3.90
CA MET A 133 -11.35 5.57 -3.01
C MET A 133 -11.02 6.43 -1.78
N GLY A 134 -12.05 6.85 -1.05
CA GLY A 134 -11.86 7.70 0.12
C GLY A 134 -10.96 7.08 1.19
N LEU A 135 -10.22 7.93 1.89
CA LEU A 135 -9.22 7.54 2.88
C LEU A 135 -9.84 7.02 4.19
N ALA A 136 -9.40 5.84 4.62
CA ALA A 136 -9.61 5.38 6.00
C ALA A 136 -8.38 5.73 6.86
N ARG A 137 -8.60 6.39 8.00
CA ARG A 137 -7.56 6.65 9.00
C ARG A 137 -7.91 5.95 10.29
N ILE A 138 -6.95 5.23 10.87
CA ILE A 138 -7.11 4.59 12.17
C ILE A 138 -5.96 4.96 13.10
N ASN A 139 -6.33 5.35 14.33
CA ASN A 139 -5.39 5.72 15.36
C ASN A 139 -5.24 4.59 16.38
N GLY A 140 -4.03 4.09 16.55
CA GLY A 140 -3.65 3.22 17.65
C GLY A 140 -3.39 4.02 18.93
N PHE A 141 -3.78 3.44 20.07
CA PHE A 141 -3.48 3.94 21.41
C PHE A 141 -2.61 2.92 22.13
N SER A 142 -1.35 3.27 22.43
CA SER A 142 -0.56 2.46 23.37
C SER A 142 -0.89 2.90 24.79
N THR A 143 -1.44 2.00 25.59
CA THR A 143 -1.74 2.23 27.01
C THR A 143 -0.52 2.11 27.92
N SER A 144 0.68 1.81 27.38
CA SER A 144 1.91 1.70 28.16
C SER A 144 3.07 2.42 27.47
N SER A 145 3.55 3.48 28.13
CA SER A 145 4.70 4.28 27.68
C SER A 145 6.04 3.53 27.80
N SER A 146 6.07 2.37 28.47
CA SER A 146 7.29 1.64 28.83
C SER A 146 7.53 0.36 28.01
N PHE A 147 6.54 -0.15 27.26
CA PHE A 147 6.64 -1.44 26.55
C PHE A 147 6.34 -1.38 25.05
N ALA A 148 5.87 -0.24 24.51
CA ALA A 148 5.71 -0.07 23.08
C ALA A 148 7.06 0.30 22.45
N ALA A 149 7.44 -0.41 21.38
CA ALA A 149 8.62 -0.04 20.62
C ALA A 149 8.49 1.41 20.10
N PRO A 150 9.60 2.17 20.01
CA PRO A 150 9.56 3.52 19.48
C PRO A 150 9.02 3.50 18.05
N VAL A 151 8.10 4.43 17.76
CA VAL A 151 7.57 4.64 16.40
C VAL A 151 8.75 4.92 15.48
N LYS A 152 8.84 4.15 14.40
CA LYS A 152 9.89 4.32 13.40
C LYS A 152 9.63 5.62 12.63
N GLN A 153 10.63 6.50 12.57
CA GLN A 153 10.50 7.82 11.96
C GLN A 153 11.13 7.86 10.57
N GLU A 154 10.56 8.69 9.68
CA GLU A 154 11.07 8.94 8.33
C GLU A 154 12.58 9.25 8.32
N LYS A 155 13.02 10.18 9.17
CA LYS A 155 14.43 10.61 9.24
C LYS A 155 15.40 9.44 9.46
N ASP A 156 14.98 8.42 10.23
CA ASP A 156 15.82 7.29 10.56
C ASP A 156 16.00 6.39 9.34
N TYR A 157 14.93 6.20 8.56
CA TYR A 157 14.97 5.46 7.30
C TYR A 157 15.78 6.20 6.23
N VAL A 158 15.61 7.52 6.09
CA VAL A 158 16.39 8.34 5.14
C VAL A 158 17.88 8.24 5.44
N ALA A 159 18.27 8.44 6.71
CA ALA A 159 19.67 8.37 7.12
C ALA A 159 20.28 6.97 6.84
N ARG A 160 19.54 5.90 7.11
CA ARG A 160 20.00 4.53 6.81
C ARG A 160 20.09 4.27 5.30
N ALA A 161 19.09 4.68 4.53
CA ALA A 161 19.08 4.52 3.07
C ALA A 161 20.31 5.19 2.45
N ASN A 162 20.58 6.47 2.76
CA ASN A 162 21.71 7.21 2.22
C ASN A 162 23.05 6.53 2.55
N LYS A 163 23.24 6.14 3.82
CA LYS A 163 24.45 5.44 4.27
C LYS A 163 24.65 4.09 3.55
N LEU A 164 23.57 3.39 3.21
CA LEU A 164 23.64 2.13 2.47
C LEU A 164 23.97 2.36 0.99
N ILE A 165 23.44 3.44 0.39
CA ILE A 165 23.75 3.84 -0.99
C ILE A 165 25.22 4.20 -1.14
N GLU A 166 25.77 5.01 -0.23
CA GLU A 166 27.20 5.37 -0.20
C GLU A 166 28.11 4.15 -0.13
N LYS A 167 27.65 3.10 0.56
CA LYS A 167 28.38 1.83 0.72
C LYS A 167 28.14 0.84 -0.42
N GLY A 168 27.41 1.21 -1.46
CA GLY A 168 27.05 0.32 -2.57
C GLY A 168 26.09 -0.82 -2.19
N LYS A 169 25.46 -0.76 -0.99
CA LYS A 169 24.56 -1.81 -0.48
C LYS A 169 23.13 -1.59 -0.99
N TYR A 170 22.94 -1.61 -2.30
CA TYR A 170 21.72 -1.17 -2.97
C TYR A 170 20.47 -1.96 -2.58
N GLU A 171 20.55 -3.27 -2.41
CA GLU A 171 19.39 -4.09 -2.02
C GLU A 171 18.85 -3.69 -0.63
N LYS A 172 19.77 -3.41 0.32
CA LYS A 172 19.41 -2.96 1.66
C LYS A 172 18.87 -1.54 1.63
N ALA A 173 19.46 -0.67 0.81
CA ALA A 173 18.96 0.69 0.62
C ALA A 173 17.54 0.72 0.03
N ALA A 174 17.26 -0.16 -0.95
CA ALA A 174 15.92 -0.31 -1.52
C ALA A 174 14.90 -0.70 -0.45
N LYS A 175 15.23 -1.65 0.44
CA LYS A 175 14.35 -2.01 1.57
C LYS A 175 14.05 -0.83 2.49
N GLU A 176 15.02 0.04 2.79
CA GLU A 176 14.77 1.25 3.60
C GLU A 176 13.89 2.26 2.85
N LEU A 177 14.06 2.42 1.54
CA LEU A 177 13.20 3.27 0.70
C LEU A 177 11.78 2.72 0.57
N GLU A 178 11.60 1.40 0.54
CA GLU A 178 10.26 0.78 0.57
C GLU A 178 9.54 1.05 1.87
N GLN A 179 10.27 1.11 2.99
CA GLN A 179 9.70 1.52 4.27
C GLN A 179 9.30 3.00 4.24
N LEU A 180 10.06 3.85 3.57
CA LEU A 180 9.71 5.25 3.34
C LEU A 180 8.47 5.39 2.46
N VAL A 181 8.32 4.57 1.42
CA VAL A 181 7.08 4.48 0.63
C VAL A 181 5.91 4.00 1.49
N ASN A 182 6.13 3.05 2.40
CA ASN A 182 5.08 2.61 3.31
C ASN A 182 4.67 3.70 4.31
N LEU A 183 5.56 4.62 4.65
CA LEU A 183 5.18 5.83 5.37
C LEU A 183 4.44 6.76 4.39
N GLN A 184 5.15 7.28 3.39
CA GLN A 184 4.73 8.25 2.36
C GLN A 184 4.53 7.62 1.00
N PRO A 185 3.40 6.95 0.78
CA PRO A 185 3.17 6.34 -0.52
C PRO A 185 2.85 7.37 -1.60
N LEU A 186 2.59 8.63 -1.24
CA LEU A 186 2.39 9.72 -2.20
C LEU A 186 3.60 10.67 -2.32
N TYR A 187 4.72 10.38 -1.64
CA TYR A 187 5.94 11.17 -1.81
C TYR A 187 6.78 10.59 -2.96
N LEU A 188 6.53 11.13 -4.16
CA LEU A 188 7.13 10.67 -5.42
C LEU A 188 8.67 10.53 -5.42
N PRO A 189 9.45 11.38 -4.74
CA PRO A 189 10.92 11.23 -4.71
C PRO A 189 11.42 9.87 -4.22
N TYR A 190 10.69 9.17 -3.34
CA TYR A 190 11.09 7.83 -2.91
C TYR A 190 10.99 6.80 -4.03
N TYR A 191 9.99 6.91 -4.90
CA TYR A 191 9.84 6.05 -6.08
C TYR A 191 10.92 6.31 -7.12
N HIS A 192 11.25 7.59 -7.39
CA HIS A 192 12.39 7.92 -8.26
C HIS A 192 13.70 7.33 -7.75
N ASN A 193 13.92 7.34 -6.43
CA ASN A 193 15.10 6.73 -5.82
C ASN A 193 15.08 5.20 -5.93
N LEU A 194 13.93 4.55 -5.71
CA LEU A 194 13.79 3.10 -5.93
C LEU A 194 14.10 2.72 -7.37
N VAL A 195 13.53 3.42 -8.35
CA VAL A 195 13.81 3.19 -9.78
C VAL A 195 15.31 3.26 -10.06
N LYS A 196 15.99 4.33 -9.62
CA LYS A 196 17.44 4.48 -9.79
C LYS A 196 18.25 3.35 -9.15
N LEU A 197 17.84 2.88 -7.97
CA LEU A 197 18.53 1.78 -7.29
C LEU A 197 18.31 0.44 -8.00
N TYR A 198 17.09 0.14 -8.43
CA TYR A 198 16.81 -1.08 -9.18
C TYR A 198 17.47 -1.09 -10.56
N GLU A 199 17.59 0.07 -11.22
CA GLU A 199 18.40 0.22 -12.44
C GLU A 199 19.87 -0.14 -12.18
N LYS A 200 20.47 0.35 -11.08
CA LYS A 200 21.84 -0.01 -10.68
C LYS A 200 22.02 -1.50 -10.36
N MET A 201 20.97 -2.17 -9.89
CA MET A 201 20.98 -3.60 -9.59
C MET A 201 20.66 -4.48 -10.81
N GLY A 202 20.23 -3.88 -11.93
CA GLY A 202 19.79 -4.62 -13.12
C GLY A 202 18.44 -5.34 -12.95
N ASP A 203 17.62 -4.96 -11.97
CA ASP A 203 16.31 -5.57 -11.72
C ASP A 203 15.23 -4.90 -12.57
N ALA A 204 15.15 -5.31 -13.83
CA ALA A 204 14.22 -4.75 -14.81
C ALA A 204 12.74 -4.86 -14.37
N ASN A 205 12.38 -5.91 -13.62
CA ASN A 205 11.01 -6.11 -13.15
C ASN A 205 10.60 -5.05 -12.13
N GLN A 206 11.46 -4.78 -11.14
CA GLN A 206 11.20 -3.74 -10.15
C GLN A 206 11.25 -2.34 -10.76
N VAL A 207 12.13 -2.10 -11.75
CA VAL A 207 12.15 -0.84 -12.52
C VAL A 207 10.83 -0.60 -13.22
N ALA A 208 10.33 -1.59 -13.97
CA ALA A 208 9.05 -1.48 -14.69
C ALA A 208 7.88 -1.24 -13.73
N TYR A 209 7.85 -1.99 -12.62
CA TYR A 209 6.84 -1.83 -11.59
C TYR A 209 6.81 -0.41 -11.01
N TYR A 210 7.93 0.08 -10.47
CA TYR A 210 7.95 1.38 -9.81
C TYR A 210 7.83 2.56 -10.78
N LYS A 211 8.25 2.43 -12.04
CA LYS A 211 7.95 3.43 -13.09
C LYS A 211 6.44 3.51 -13.35
N GLN A 212 5.76 2.37 -13.44
CA GLN A 212 4.32 2.36 -13.65
C GLN A 212 3.55 2.91 -12.44
N VAL A 213 3.97 2.58 -11.22
CA VAL A 213 3.39 3.17 -10.00
C VAL A 213 3.58 4.69 -9.99
N LEU A 214 4.77 5.19 -10.32
CA LEU A 214 5.03 6.62 -10.37
C LEU A 214 4.08 7.33 -11.35
N GLN A 215 3.93 6.81 -12.57
CA GLN A 215 3.00 7.36 -13.57
C GLN A 215 1.56 7.43 -13.07
N LEU A 216 1.11 6.41 -12.32
CA LEU A 216 -0.23 6.38 -11.72
C LEU A 216 -0.41 7.39 -10.58
N LEU A 217 0.65 7.69 -9.83
CA LEU A 217 0.58 8.65 -8.73
C LEU A 217 0.70 10.10 -9.20
N GLU A 218 1.21 10.32 -10.41
CA GLU A 218 1.33 11.64 -11.06
C GLU A 218 0.08 12.06 -11.83
N SER A 219 -0.83 11.13 -12.16
CA SER A 219 -2.07 11.37 -12.89
C SER A 219 -3.19 11.94 -12.00
#